data_AF-A0A7S1S9H2-F1
#
_entry.id   AF-A0A7S1S9H2-F1
#
_cell.length_a   1.000
_cell.length_b   1.000
_cell.length_c   1.000
_cell.angle_alpha   90.00
_cell.angle_beta   90.00
_cell.angle_gamma   90.00
#
_symmetry.space_group_name_H-M   'P 1'
#
loop_
_entity.id
_entity.type
_entity.pdbx_description
1 polymer ?
#
loop_
_entity_poly.entity_id
_entity_poly.type
_entity_poly.pdbx_seq_one_letter_code
_entity_poly.pdbx_strand_id
1 'polypeptide(L)'
;KLTKEEHGYVAATREAAEHAPPVDTPALSAAFQRPMQLGRELATVGEMFFTPSLTGPQHSYFGPSTPQPRLGLHHLVQKAVGLCAPDFRQELAASVVLAGGTSGLPGMQQRLQLELDRLAAAPASPLAGCSPRVLDYIPEAAWHGGSVAGSELWRARPVTVAAGPPGEGGDCQHWRMWSESGQ
;
A
#
# COMPACT_ATOMS: atom_id res chain seq x y z
N LYS A 1 -2.47 -12.46 -19.13
CA LYS A 1 -2.20 -11.83 -17.81
C LYS A 1 -3.54 -11.57 -17.15
N LEU A 2 -3.58 -11.43 -15.83
CA LEU A 2 -4.83 -11.34 -15.08
C LEU A 2 -5.50 -9.98 -15.38
N THR A 3 -6.79 -9.98 -15.74
CA THR A 3 -7.58 -8.80 -16.16
C THR A 3 -7.43 -7.58 -15.25
N LYS A 4 -7.22 -7.80 -13.95
CA LYS A 4 -6.93 -6.76 -12.96
C LYS A 4 -5.67 -5.96 -13.29
N GLU A 5 -4.58 -6.63 -13.66
CA GLU A 5 -3.27 -6.00 -13.87
C GLU A 5 -3.20 -5.27 -15.22
N GLU A 6 -4.00 -5.69 -16.20
CA GLU A 6 -4.02 -5.07 -17.54
C GLU A 6 -5.06 -3.95 -17.66
N HIS A 7 -6.22 -4.10 -17.01
CA HIS A 7 -7.37 -3.20 -17.21
C HIS A 7 -7.89 -2.55 -15.92
N GLY A 8 -7.45 -3.00 -14.75
CA GLY A 8 -7.84 -2.40 -13.47
C GLY A 8 -7.22 -1.02 -13.30
N TYR A 9 -7.96 -0.10 -12.67
CA TYR A 9 -7.48 1.25 -12.42
C TYR A 9 -8.15 1.85 -11.18
N VAL A 10 -7.60 2.96 -10.70
CA VAL A 10 -8.16 3.77 -9.61
C VAL A 10 -8.78 5.02 -10.23
N ALA A 11 -10.10 5.16 -10.09
CA ALA A 11 -10.80 6.36 -10.56
C ALA A 11 -10.50 7.57 -9.66
N ALA A 12 -10.65 8.79 -10.21
CA ALA A 12 -10.41 10.03 -9.48
C ALA A 12 -11.42 10.28 -8.34
N THR A 13 -12.64 9.75 -8.47
CA THR A 13 -13.67 9.79 -7.42
C THR A 13 -14.41 8.46 -7.37
N ARG A 14 -15.17 8.27 -6.29
CA ARG A 14 -16.02 7.10 -6.12
C ARG A 14 -17.11 7.04 -7.18
N GLU A 15 -17.75 8.17 -7.48
CA GLU A 15 -18.81 8.28 -8.49
C GLU A 15 -18.29 7.88 -9.87
N ALA A 16 -17.04 8.29 -10.19
CA ALA A 16 -16.38 7.90 -11.44
C ALA A 16 -16.09 6.39 -11.50
N ALA A 17 -15.84 5.74 -10.36
CA ALA A 17 -15.70 4.28 -10.30
C ALA A 17 -17.04 3.56 -10.49
N GLU A 18 -18.12 4.10 -9.91
CA GLU A 18 -19.47 3.52 -10.01
C GLU A 18 -20.03 3.57 -11.44
N HIS A 19 -19.70 4.61 -12.20
CA HIS A 19 -20.15 4.84 -13.58
C HIS A 19 -19.09 4.52 -14.64
N ALA A 20 -18.11 3.68 -14.32
CA ALA A 20 -17.06 3.31 -15.26
C ALA A 20 -17.65 2.61 -16.50
N PRO A 21 -17.29 3.08 -17.73
CA PRO A 21 -17.84 2.51 -18.95
C PRO A 21 -17.38 1.06 -19.15
N PRO A 22 -18.21 0.18 -19.74
CA PRO A 22 -17.83 -1.19 -20.02
C PRO A 22 -16.74 -1.24 -21.09
N VAL A 23 -15.75 -2.11 -20.87
CA VAL A 23 -14.66 -2.41 -21.79
C VAL A 23 -14.73 -3.89 -22.15
N ASP A 24 -14.57 -4.20 -23.43
CA ASP A 24 -14.45 -5.58 -23.90
C ASP A 24 -13.09 -6.13 -23.46
N THR A 25 -13.11 -7.16 -22.61
CA THR A 25 -11.93 -7.88 -22.15
C THR A 25 -11.82 -9.23 -22.85
N PRO A 26 -10.58 -9.69 -23.14
CA PRO A 26 -10.38 -11.01 -23.73
C PRO A 26 -10.87 -12.11 -22.79
N ALA A 27 -11.05 -13.32 -23.33
CA ALA A 27 -11.47 -14.49 -22.56
C ALA A 27 -10.58 -14.68 -21.31
N LEU A 28 -11.20 -14.61 -20.13
CA LEU A 28 -10.51 -14.66 -18.83
C LEU A 28 -9.76 -15.98 -18.60
N SER A 29 -10.20 -17.05 -19.26
CA SER A 29 -9.56 -18.36 -19.22
C SER A 29 -9.94 -19.20 -20.44
N ALA A 30 -9.21 -20.30 -20.66
CA ALA A 30 -9.54 -21.30 -21.66
C ALA A 30 -10.92 -21.96 -21.47
N ALA A 31 -11.50 -21.91 -20.26
CA ALA A 31 -12.84 -22.41 -19.96
C ALA A 31 -13.94 -21.40 -20.35
N PHE A 32 -13.66 -20.11 -20.21
CA PHE A 32 -14.60 -19.02 -20.52
C PHE A 32 -14.24 -18.38 -21.86
N GLN A 33 -14.26 -19.17 -22.96
CA GLN A 33 -13.86 -18.82 -24.33
C GLN A 33 -14.67 -17.69 -25.00
N ARG A 34 -15.24 -16.78 -24.23
CA ARG A 34 -16.06 -15.65 -24.69
C ARG A 34 -15.47 -14.36 -24.10
N PRO A 35 -15.42 -13.27 -24.89
CA PRO A 35 -15.09 -11.97 -24.35
C PRO A 35 -16.10 -11.57 -23.27
N MET A 36 -15.66 -10.82 -22.27
CA MET A 36 -16.51 -10.30 -21.21
C MET A 36 -16.48 -8.78 -21.20
N GLN A 37 -17.63 -8.17 -20.96
CA GLN A 37 -17.73 -6.74 -20.75
C GLN A 37 -17.60 -6.44 -19.26
N LEU A 38 -16.52 -5.76 -18.90
CA LEU A 38 -16.25 -5.33 -17.53
C LEU A 38 -16.12 -3.81 -17.52
N GLY A 39 -16.86 -3.14 -16.65
CA GLY A 39 -16.82 -1.68 -16.52
C GLY A 39 -16.55 -1.30 -15.09
N ARG A 40 -17.62 -1.12 -14.32
CA ARG A 40 -17.59 -0.85 -12.88
C ARG A 40 -16.64 -1.78 -12.12
N GLU A 41 -16.57 -3.05 -12.49
CA GLU A 41 -15.72 -4.05 -11.84
C GLU A 41 -14.23 -3.66 -11.88
N LEU A 42 -13.76 -3.10 -13.00
CA LEU A 42 -12.36 -2.71 -13.20
C LEU A 42 -11.96 -1.53 -12.32
N ALA A 43 -12.88 -0.58 -12.12
CA ALA A 43 -12.67 0.59 -11.27
C ALA A 43 -12.92 0.28 -9.78
N THR A 44 -13.83 -0.65 -9.49
CA THR A 44 -14.18 -1.10 -8.14
C THR A 44 -12.97 -1.68 -7.40
N VAL A 45 -12.09 -2.39 -8.11
CA VAL A 45 -10.85 -2.91 -7.52
C VAL A 45 -9.93 -1.80 -7.02
N GLY A 46 -9.89 -0.65 -7.70
CA GLY A 46 -9.16 0.51 -7.21
C GLY A 46 -9.89 1.22 -6.06
N GLU A 47 -11.21 1.36 -6.16
CA GLU A 47 -12.03 2.04 -5.16
C GLU A 47 -12.03 1.33 -3.81
N MET A 48 -11.85 0.00 -3.76
CA MET A 48 -11.82 -0.75 -2.49
C MET A 48 -10.71 -0.28 -1.53
N PHE A 49 -9.63 0.33 -2.05
CA PHE A 49 -8.57 0.89 -1.20
C PHE A 49 -9.01 2.16 -0.49
N PHE A 50 -9.95 2.91 -1.05
CA PHE A 50 -10.45 4.17 -0.49
C PHE A 50 -11.75 3.97 0.27
N THR A 51 -12.60 3.06 -0.21
CA THR A 51 -13.89 2.70 0.38
C THR A 51 -13.92 1.19 0.69
N PRO A 52 -13.30 0.75 1.80
CA PRO A 52 -13.17 -0.68 2.12
C PRO A 52 -14.49 -1.36 2.49
N SER A 53 -15.56 -0.59 2.74
CA SER A 53 -16.91 -1.10 2.96
C SER A 53 -17.59 -1.62 1.68
N LEU A 54 -16.97 -1.39 0.51
CA LEU A 54 -17.53 -1.74 -0.79
C LEU A 54 -17.41 -3.25 -1.09
N THR A 55 -16.49 -3.96 -0.43
CA THR A 55 -16.38 -5.41 -0.55
C THR A 55 -17.17 -6.11 0.56
N GLY A 56 -17.89 -7.17 0.20
CA GLY A 56 -18.64 -7.98 1.18
C GLY A 56 -17.71 -8.76 2.12
N PRO A 57 -18.26 -9.36 3.20
CA PRO A 57 -17.47 -10.13 4.19
C PRO A 57 -16.70 -11.32 3.59
N GLN A 58 -17.09 -11.79 2.40
CA GLN A 58 -16.41 -12.87 1.67
C GLN A 58 -15.27 -12.38 0.77
N HIS A 59 -15.14 -11.07 0.55
CA HIS A 59 -14.17 -10.45 -0.37
C HIS A 59 -13.12 -9.62 0.39
N SER A 60 -12.77 -10.08 1.59
CA SER A 60 -11.58 -9.64 2.29
C SER A 60 -10.35 -10.09 1.50
N TYR A 61 -9.68 -9.16 0.81
CA TYR A 61 -8.34 -9.41 0.23
C TYR A 61 -7.33 -9.87 1.30
N PHE A 62 -7.65 -9.64 2.58
CA PHE A 62 -6.87 -9.98 3.75
C PHE A 62 -7.15 -11.39 4.29
N GLY A 63 -8.01 -12.18 3.62
CA GLY A 63 -8.38 -13.54 4.00
C GLY A 63 -9.53 -13.61 5.02
N PRO A 64 -10.10 -14.81 5.23
CA PRO A 64 -11.29 -15.01 6.07
C PRO A 64 -11.04 -14.80 7.57
N SER A 65 -9.78 -14.84 8.00
CA SER A 65 -9.36 -14.67 9.39
C SER A 65 -9.09 -13.22 9.79
N THR A 66 -9.02 -12.30 8.81
CA THR A 66 -8.67 -10.90 9.08
C THR A 66 -9.94 -10.05 9.13
N PRO A 67 -10.13 -9.23 10.18
CA PRO A 67 -11.24 -8.28 10.24
C PRO A 67 -11.24 -7.37 9.01
N GLN A 68 -12.43 -7.07 8.49
CA GLN A 68 -12.57 -6.16 7.37
C GLN A 68 -11.94 -4.79 7.71
N PRO A 69 -11.10 -4.22 6.82
CA PRO A 69 -10.58 -2.88 7.02
C PRO A 69 -11.73 -1.87 7.15
N ARG A 70 -11.64 -1.02 8.16
CA ARG A 70 -12.65 0.04 8.41
C ARG A 70 -12.25 1.40 7.84
N LEU A 71 -10.96 1.57 7.52
CA LEU A 71 -10.39 2.82 7.05
C LEU A 71 -9.80 2.62 5.65
N GLY A 72 -10.08 3.56 4.77
CA GLY A 72 -9.41 3.64 3.48
C GLY A 72 -7.92 4.03 3.62
N LEU A 73 -7.17 3.81 2.55
CA LEU A 73 -5.72 4.05 2.46
C LEU A 73 -5.33 5.46 2.90
N HIS A 74 -6.03 6.47 2.39
CA HIS A 74 -5.82 7.88 2.75
C HIS A 74 -5.95 8.15 4.26
N HIS A 75 -6.94 7.53 4.93
CA HIS A 75 -7.11 7.62 6.38
C HIS A 75 -6.06 6.80 7.14
N LEU A 76 -5.59 5.68 6.59
CA LEU A 76 -4.48 4.93 7.19
C LEU A 76 -3.18 5.73 7.16
N VAL A 77 -2.88 6.42 6.05
CA VAL A 77 -1.73 7.32 5.94
C VAL A 77 -1.85 8.48 6.93
N GLN A 78 -2.98 9.17 6.96
CA GLN A 78 -3.24 10.24 7.93
C GLN A 78 -3.06 9.77 9.38
N LYS A 79 -3.59 8.58 9.71
CA LYS A 79 -3.44 7.99 11.04
C LYS A 79 -1.99 7.70 11.36
N ALA A 80 -1.23 7.11 10.43
CA ALA A 80 0.19 6.83 10.62
C ALA A 80 0.99 8.11 10.89
N VAL A 81 0.76 9.17 10.10
CA VAL A 81 1.40 10.48 10.34
C VAL A 81 0.96 11.10 11.68
N GLY A 82 -0.31 10.92 12.05
CA GLY A 82 -0.83 11.41 13.33
C GLY A 82 -0.26 10.72 14.57
N LEU A 83 0.24 9.48 14.44
CA LEU A 83 0.95 8.77 15.50
C LEU A 83 2.36 9.32 15.74
N CYS A 84 2.92 10.05 14.78
CA CYS A 84 4.23 10.69 14.91
C CYS A 84 4.14 12.05 15.63
N ALA A 85 5.27 12.45 16.21
CA ALA A 85 5.40 13.77 16.83
C ALA A 85 5.14 14.89 15.81
N PRO A 86 4.49 16.01 16.21
CA PRO A 86 4.09 17.08 15.30
C PRO A 86 5.20 17.61 14.40
N ASP A 87 6.43 17.68 14.92
CA ASP A 87 7.59 18.27 14.24
C ASP A 87 7.99 17.51 12.97
N PHE A 88 7.73 16.20 12.90
CA PHE A 88 8.06 15.37 11.74
C PHE A 88 6.92 15.24 10.73
N ARG A 89 5.71 15.71 11.06
CA ARG A 89 4.52 15.42 10.25
C ARG A 89 4.60 16.00 8.85
N GLN A 90 5.13 17.21 8.72
CA GLN A 90 5.32 17.86 7.42
C GLN A 90 6.31 17.07 6.55
N GLU A 91 7.43 16.64 7.12
CA GLU A 91 8.45 15.86 6.40
C GLU A 91 7.93 14.49 5.95
N LEU A 92 7.22 13.79 6.84
CA LEU A 92 6.58 12.52 6.54
C LEU A 92 5.49 12.67 5.48
N ALA A 93 4.64 13.70 5.59
CA ALA A 93 3.59 13.98 4.63
C ALA A 93 4.16 14.31 3.24
N ALA A 94 5.29 15.02 3.18
CA ALA A 94 5.97 15.37 1.93
C ALA A 94 6.72 14.20 1.27
N SER A 95 6.77 13.03 1.91
CA SER A 95 7.59 11.88 1.51
C SER A 95 6.80 10.57 1.44
N VAL A 96 5.54 10.61 0.97
CA VAL A 96 4.71 9.40 0.87
C VAL A 96 5.13 8.59 -0.36
N VAL A 97 5.76 7.44 -0.14
CA VAL A 97 6.23 6.54 -1.21
C VAL A 97 5.19 5.45 -1.49
N LEU A 98 4.88 5.23 -2.78
CA LEU A 98 4.10 4.09 -3.23
C LEU A 98 5.00 2.92 -3.61
N ALA A 99 4.81 1.79 -2.91
CA ALA A 99 5.55 0.56 -3.15
C ALA A 99 4.61 -0.67 -3.15
N GLY A 100 5.04 -1.74 -3.83
CA GLY A 100 4.31 -3.00 -3.94
C GLY A 100 3.36 -3.07 -5.14
N GLY A 101 3.14 -4.28 -5.67
CA GLY A 101 2.47 -4.47 -6.97
C GLY A 101 1.06 -3.87 -7.07
N THR A 102 0.31 -3.90 -5.98
CA THR A 102 -1.05 -3.32 -5.93
C THR A 102 -1.06 -1.79 -6.01
N SER A 103 0.00 -1.14 -5.52
CA SER A 103 0.15 0.32 -5.57
C SER A 103 0.50 0.82 -6.97
N GLY A 104 0.86 -0.08 -7.89
CA GLY A 104 1.13 0.20 -9.30
C GLY A 104 -0.11 0.31 -10.18
N LEU A 105 -1.33 0.21 -9.61
CA LEU A 105 -2.55 0.42 -10.38
C LEU A 105 -2.60 1.84 -10.97
N PRO A 106 -2.94 2.01 -12.26
CA PRO A 106 -3.08 3.33 -12.88
C PRO A 106 -4.04 4.22 -12.08
N GLY A 107 -3.66 5.47 -11.83
CA GLY A 107 -4.46 6.43 -11.08
C GLY A 107 -4.30 6.40 -9.55
N MET A 108 -3.57 5.42 -8.99
CA MET A 108 -3.39 5.28 -7.53
C MET A 108 -2.73 6.52 -6.91
N GLN A 109 -1.63 7.00 -7.51
CA GLN A 109 -0.90 8.17 -7.03
C GLN A 109 -1.78 9.41 -7.04
N GLN A 110 -2.45 9.68 -8.17
CA GLN A 110 -3.28 10.85 -8.36
C GLN A 110 -4.45 10.85 -7.38
N ARG A 111 -5.13 9.70 -7.22
CA ARG A 111 -6.23 9.56 -6.27
C ARG A 111 -5.76 9.75 -4.84
N LEU A 112 -4.65 9.12 -4.43
CA LEU A 112 -4.13 9.25 -3.08
C LEU A 112 -3.72 10.70 -2.77
N GLN A 113 -3.05 11.38 -3.72
CA GLN A 113 -2.70 12.79 -3.57
C GLN A 113 -3.94 13.65 -3.33
N LEU A 114 -4.98 13.50 -4.15
CA LEU A 114 -6.23 14.25 -4.01
C LEU A 114 -6.89 14.05 -2.64
N GLU A 115 -6.93 12.80 -2.14
CA GLU A 115 -7.51 12.54 -0.82
C GLU A 115 -6.65 13.09 0.32
N LEU A 116 -5.32 13.02 0.22
CA LEU A 116 -4.43 13.59 1.23
C LEU A 116 -4.52 15.12 1.25
N ASP A 117 -4.64 15.77 0.09
CA ASP A 117 -4.82 17.23 0.00
C ASP A 117 -6.14 17.66 0.66
N ARG A 118 -7.23 16.90 0.44
CA ARG A 118 -8.51 17.12 1.13
C ARG A 118 -8.38 16.98 2.64
N LEU A 119 -7.65 15.96 3.11
CA LEU A 119 -7.40 15.76 4.53
C LEU A 119 -6.47 16.83 5.11
N ALA A 120 -5.53 17.37 4.36
CA ALA A 120 -4.65 18.46 4.81
C ALA A 120 -5.39 19.80 4.93
N ALA A 121 -6.42 20.01 4.10
CA ALA A 121 -7.30 21.17 4.20
C ALA A 121 -8.30 21.08 5.38
N ALA A 122 -8.52 19.89 5.95
CA ALA A 122 -9.47 19.70 7.05
C ALA A 122 -8.85 20.12 8.41
N PRO A 123 -9.45 21.07 9.17
CA PRO A 123 -8.83 21.64 10.37
C PRO A 123 -8.56 20.66 11.51
N ALA A 124 -9.39 19.61 11.64
CA ALA A 124 -9.27 18.59 12.69
C ALA A 124 -8.33 17.43 12.31
N SER A 125 -7.71 17.49 11.13
CA SER A 125 -6.85 16.44 10.60
C SER A 125 -5.47 16.49 11.24
N PRO A 126 -4.84 15.34 11.55
CA PRO A 126 -3.42 15.29 11.86
C PRO A 126 -2.49 15.81 10.75
N LEU A 127 -3.00 15.89 9.51
CA LEU A 127 -2.32 16.49 8.36
C LEU A 127 -2.64 17.98 8.17
N ALA A 128 -3.41 18.59 9.08
CA ALA A 128 -3.81 19.98 8.95
C ALA A 128 -2.56 20.89 8.83
N GLY A 129 -2.54 21.72 7.79
CA GLY A 129 -1.42 22.63 7.51
C GLY A 129 -0.16 21.96 6.96
N CYS A 130 -0.17 20.64 6.75
CA CYS A 130 0.89 19.95 6.01
C CYS A 130 0.69 20.13 4.50
N SER A 131 1.75 19.92 3.72
CA SER A 131 1.69 19.82 2.25
C SER A 131 2.05 18.40 1.83
N PRO A 132 1.08 17.46 1.77
CA PRO A 132 1.34 16.09 1.42
C PRO A 132 1.87 15.96 -0.01
N ARG A 133 2.78 15.02 -0.23
CA ARG A 133 3.28 14.68 -1.56
C ARG A 133 3.43 13.17 -1.72
N VAL A 134 2.66 12.61 -2.64
CA VAL A 134 2.72 11.22 -3.06
C VAL A 134 3.71 11.10 -4.21
N LEU A 135 4.81 10.42 -3.93
CA LEU A 135 5.88 10.15 -4.88
C LEU A 135 5.46 9.13 -5.92
N ASP A 136 6.20 9.13 -7.03
CA ASP A 136 5.97 8.18 -8.11
C ASP A 136 6.17 6.74 -7.61
N TYR A 137 5.39 5.82 -8.19
CA TYR A 137 5.46 4.41 -7.87
C TYR A 137 6.85 3.84 -8.17
N ILE A 138 7.43 3.14 -7.18
CA ILE A 138 8.72 2.47 -7.32
C ILE A 138 8.48 0.96 -7.43
N PRO A 139 8.72 0.35 -8.61
CA PRO A 139 8.58 -1.09 -8.78
C PRO A 139 9.64 -1.82 -7.96
N GLU A 140 9.24 -2.97 -7.40
CA GLU A 140 10.11 -3.84 -6.59
C GLU A 140 10.92 -3.13 -5.48
N ALA A 141 10.43 -2.02 -4.92
CA ALA A 141 11.19 -1.17 -3.98
C ALA A 141 11.78 -1.95 -2.80
N ALA A 142 11.02 -2.90 -2.23
CA ALA A 142 11.48 -3.75 -1.13
C ALA A 142 12.66 -4.64 -1.52
N TRP A 143 12.66 -5.18 -2.74
CA TRP A 143 13.73 -6.05 -3.25
C TRP A 143 14.99 -5.26 -3.57
N HIS A 144 14.83 -4.11 -4.23
CA HIS A 144 15.95 -3.21 -4.51
C HIS A 144 16.59 -2.69 -3.21
N GLY A 145 15.78 -2.24 -2.26
CA GLY A 145 16.26 -1.81 -0.94
C GLY A 145 16.98 -2.92 -0.19
N GLY A 146 16.44 -4.15 -0.20
CA GLY A 146 17.09 -5.32 0.39
C GLY A 146 18.42 -5.67 -0.28
N SER A 147 18.52 -5.55 -1.60
CA SER A 147 19.74 -5.83 -2.36
C SER A 147 20.86 -4.84 -2.06
N VAL A 148 20.53 -3.54 -1.97
CA VAL A 148 21.47 -2.48 -1.57
C VAL A 148 21.89 -2.69 -0.12
N ALA A 149 20.92 -2.87 0.79
CA ALA A 149 21.20 -3.09 2.20
C ALA A 149 22.07 -4.33 2.41
N GLY A 150 21.79 -5.46 1.74
CA GLY A 150 22.63 -6.66 1.83
C GLY A 150 24.05 -6.45 1.30
N SER A 151 24.21 -5.62 0.27
CA SER A 151 25.51 -5.32 -0.35
C SER A 151 26.37 -4.34 0.47
N GLU A 152 25.75 -3.43 1.22
CA GLU A 152 26.45 -2.45 2.06
C GLU A 152 26.63 -2.94 3.51
N LEU A 153 25.61 -3.57 4.09
CA LEU A 153 25.65 -4.07 5.47
C LEU A 153 26.66 -5.22 5.64
N TRP A 154 26.87 -6.07 4.63
CA TRP A 154 27.91 -7.10 4.74
C TRP A 154 29.31 -6.50 4.97
N ARG A 155 29.57 -5.31 4.41
CA ARG A 155 30.86 -4.63 4.56
C ARG A 155 31.00 -3.97 5.93
N ALA A 156 29.90 -3.50 6.50
CA ALA A 156 29.92 -2.61 7.66
C ALA A 156 29.86 -3.33 9.02
N ARG A 157 29.22 -4.52 9.12
CA ARG A 157 29.21 -5.45 10.28
C ARG A 157 28.18 -6.58 10.02
N PRO A 158 28.41 -7.83 10.46
CA PRO A 158 27.41 -8.88 10.31
C PRO A 158 26.18 -8.58 11.18
N VAL A 159 25.08 -8.15 10.54
CA VAL A 159 23.73 -8.05 11.13
C VAL A 159 22.97 -9.37 10.98
N THR A 160 23.64 -10.41 10.45
CA THR A 160 23.06 -11.75 10.31
C THR A 160 23.05 -12.47 11.65
N VAL A 161 21.89 -13.01 12.01
CA VAL A 161 21.79 -13.98 13.10
C VAL A 161 22.59 -15.21 12.66
N ALA A 162 23.64 -15.56 13.42
CA ALA A 162 24.38 -16.79 13.18
C ALA A 162 23.45 -17.98 13.38
N ALA A 163 23.52 -18.98 12.52
CA ALA A 163 22.81 -20.24 12.75
C ALA A 163 23.31 -20.85 14.06
N GLY A 164 22.43 -20.93 15.06
CA GLY A 164 22.72 -21.65 16.30
C GLY A 164 22.90 -23.16 16.04
N PRO A 165 23.59 -23.88 16.93
CA PRO A 165 23.71 -25.33 16.82
C PRO A 165 22.32 -25.99 16.84
N PRO A 166 22.10 -27.07 16.08
CA PRO A 166 20.81 -27.76 16.06
C PRO A 166 20.58 -28.45 17.41
N GLY A 167 19.65 -27.94 18.23
CA GLY A 167 19.17 -28.66 19.42
C GLY A 167 18.91 -27.84 20.68
N GLU A 168 19.31 -26.57 20.75
CA GLU A 168 18.90 -25.70 21.85
C GLU A 168 17.65 -24.90 21.47
N GLY A 169 16.66 -24.91 22.36
CA GLY A 169 15.29 -24.46 22.13
C GLY A 169 15.21 -23.10 21.42
N GLY A 170 14.34 -23.05 20.41
CA GLY A 170 14.06 -21.85 19.63
C GLY A 170 13.33 -20.80 20.46
N ASP A 171 14.08 -20.08 21.29
CA ASP A 171 13.64 -18.78 21.77
C ASP A 171 13.77 -17.79 20.61
N CYS A 172 12.66 -17.14 20.27
CA CYS A 172 12.61 -16.04 19.33
C CYS A 172 13.63 -14.98 19.76
N GLN A 173 14.84 -15.03 19.21
CA GLN A 173 15.89 -14.07 19.54
C GLN A 173 15.39 -12.67 19.16
N HIS A 174 15.15 -11.88 20.20
CA HIS A 174 14.68 -10.51 20.12
C HIS A 174 15.66 -9.68 19.29
N TRP A 175 15.16 -9.06 18.23
CA TRP A 175 15.90 -8.11 17.42
C TRP A 175 16.21 -6.84 18.22
N ARG A 176 17.39 -6.75 18.86
CA ARG A 176 17.97 -5.45 19.25
C ARG A 176 18.77 -4.91 18.08
N MET A 177 18.07 -4.34 17.10
CA MET A 177 18.66 -3.28 16.29
C MET A 177 18.62 -2.03 17.16
N TRP A 178 19.77 -1.36 17.35
CA TRP A 178 19.99 -0.21 18.25
C TRP A 178 20.29 -0.58 19.71
N SER A 179 21.54 -0.97 19.96
CA SER A 179 22.18 -0.68 21.25
C SER A 179 22.77 0.73 21.14
N GLU A 180 22.22 1.68 21.88
CA GLU A 180 22.93 2.93 22.17
C GLU A 180 24.22 2.55 22.88
N SER A 181 25.36 2.79 22.23
CA SER A 181 26.64 2.80 22.92
C SER A 181 26.70 4.08 23.75
N GLY A 182 26.18 4.01 24.98
CA GLY A 182 26.31 5.01 26.01
C GLY A 182 26.96 4.39 27.25
N GLN A 183 28.15 4.91 27.58
CA GLN A 183 29.06 4.63 28.70
C GLN A 183 30.06 3.49 28.54
#